data_AF-A0A2S9IWT0-F1
#
_entry.id   AF-A0A2S9IWT0-F1
#
_cell.length_a   1.000
_cell.length_b   1.000
_cell.length_c   1.000
_cell.angle_alpha   90.00
_cell.angle_beta   90.00
_cell.angle_gamma   90.00
#
_symmetry.space_group_name_H-M   'P 1'
#
loop_
_entity.id
_entity.type
_entity.pdbx_description
1 polymer ?
#
loop_
_entity_poly.entity_id
_entity_poly.type
_entity_poly.pdbx_seq_one_letter_code
_entity_poly.pdbx_strand_id
1 'polypeptide(L)' 'MKKLIRKISQAVQVVLLAPIKLPAKALDVLKYVAVGLGIIEQVMQDDTDKPKTERKEGSDEAAK' A
#
# COMPACT_ATOMS: atom_id res chain seq x y z
N MET A 1 -6.94 11.29 21.35
CA MET A 1 -6.24 11.29 20.04
C MET A 1 -4.71 11.32 20.15
N LYS A 2 -4.09 12.17 20.97
CA LYS A 2 -2.62 12.25 21.13
C LYS A 2 -1.93 10.93 21.52
N LYS A 3 -2.60 10.09 22.33
CA LYS A 3 -2.07 8.77 22.75
C LYS A 3 -1.95 7.76 21.61
N LEU A 4 -2.85 7.81 20.63
CA LEU A 4 -2.86 6.88 19.50
C LEU A 4 -1.76 7.23 18.49
N ILE A 5 -1.65 8.52 18.17
CA ILE A 5 -0.59 9.07 17.30
C ILE A 5 0.80 8.81 17.91
N ARG A 6 0.97 8.99 19.24
CA ARG A 6 2.23 8.66 19.93
C ARG A 6 2.62 7.18 19.80
N LYS A 7 1.65 6.26 19.93
CA LYS A 7 1.90 4.82 19.79
C LYS A 7 2.32 4.44 18.37
N ILE A 8 1.67 5.04 17.36
CA ILE A 8 2.03 4.84 15.95
C ILE A 8 3.42 5.42 15.68
N SER A 9 3.70 6.63 16.15
CA SER A 9 5.02 7.28 16.01
C SER A 9 6.14 6.46 16.66
N GLN A 10 5.92 5.89 17.86
CA GLN A 10 6.88 5.00 18.49
C GLN A 10 7.08 3.70 17.71
N ALA A 11 6.01 3.08 17.21
CA ALA A 11 6.11 1.87 16.39
C ALA A 11 6.92 2.13 15.10
N VAL A 12 6.64 3.24 14.41
CA VAL A 12 7.38 3.65 13.21
C VAL A 12 8.84 3.92 13.52
N GLN A 13 9.14 4.62 14.63
CA GLN A 13 10.51 4.86 15.07
C GLN A 13 11.26 3.57 15.37
N VAL A 14 10.64 2.61 16.04
CA VAL A 14 11.25 1.30 16.33
C VAL A 14 11.53 0.54 15.04
N VAL A 15 10.63 0.59 14.07
CA VAL A 15 10.82 -0.03 12.75
C VAL A 15 11.97 0.63 11.96
N LEU A 16 12.10 1.96 12.02
CA LEU A 16 13.15 2.71 11.33
C LEU A 16 14.54 2.62 12.01
N LEU A 17 14.56 2.54 13.34
CA LEU A 17 15.78 2.42 14.14
C LEU A 17 16.31 0.99 14.22
N ALA A 18 15.47 0.00 13.91
CA ALA A 18 15.94 -1.38 13.82
C ALA A 18 17.03 -1.48 12.74
N PRO A 19 18.10 -2.29 12.95
CA PRO A 19 19.02 -2.60 11.86
C PRO A 19 18.17 -3.11 10.70
N ILE A 20 18.37 -2.55 9.48
CA ILE A 20 17.52 -2.58 8.25
C ILE A 20 17.04 -3.99 7.78
N LYS A 21 17.30 -5.04 8.57
CA LYS A 21 16.60 -6.33 8.57
C LYS A 21 15.13 -6.15 8.94
N LEU A 22 14.37 -5.46 8.08
CA LEU A 22 12.93 -5.64 8.00
C LEU A 22 12.65 -7.13 7.81
N PRO A 23 11.62 -7.69 8.47
CA PRO A 23 11.31 -9.10 8.34
C PRO A 23 11.19 -9.45 6.85
N ALA A 24 11.85 -10.52 6.40
CA ALA A 24 11.91 -10.90 4.99
C ALA A 24 10.53 -11.03 4.31
N LYS A 25 9.46 -11.15 5.12
CA LYS A 25 8.06 -11.24 4.71
C LYS A 25 7.33 -9.89 4.61
N ALA A 26 8.00 -8.76 4.81
CA ALA A 26 7.40 -7.44 4.70
C ALA A 26 6.79 -7.21 3.31
N LEU A 27 7.42 -7.75 2.26
CA LEU A 27 6.88 -7.73 0.90
C LEU A 27 5.59 -8.54 0.76
N ASP A 28 5.48 -9.69 1.43
CA ASP A 28 4.26 -10.49 1.39
C ASP A 28 3.13 -9.79 2.15
N VAL A 29 3.42 -9.19 3.30
CA VAL A 29 2.46 -8.36 4.04
C VAL A 29 2.00 -7.17 3.19
N LEU A 30 2.90 -6.51 2.47
CA LEU A 30 2.55 -5.39 1.59
C LEU A 30 1.60 -5.81 0.46
N LYS A 31 1.77 -7.01 -0.11
CA LYS A 31 0.84 -7.56 -1.12
C LYS A 31 -0.58 -7.69 -0.55
N TYR A 32 -0.72 -8.22 0.67
CA TYR A 32 -2.04 -8.36 1.30
C TYR A 32 -2.66 -7.01 1.63
N VAL A 33 -1.86 -6.02 2.04
CA VAL A 33 -2.33 -4.64 2.24
C VAL A 33 -2.83 -4.04 0.93
N ALA A 34 -2.10 -4.23 -0.18
CA ALA A 34 -2.50 -3.75 -1.50
C ALA A 34 -3.81 -4.40 -1.98
N VAL A 35 -3.96 -5.72 -1.81
CA VAL A 35 -5.22 -6.42 -2.13
C VAL A 35 -6.37 -5.89 -1.29
N GLY A 36 -6.17 -5.71 0.02
CA GLY A 36 -7.19 -5.16 0.91
C GLY A 36 -7.59 -3.73 0.54
N LEU A 37 -6.62 -2.87 0.23
CA LEU A 37 -6.87 -1.49 -0.21
C LEU A 37 -7.60 -1.45 -1.56
N GLY A 38 -7.22 -2.30 -2.52
CA GLY A 38 -7.92 -2.38 -3.82
C GLY A 38 -9.38 -2.83 -3.68
N ILE A 39 -9.67 -3.75 -2.77
CA ILE A 39 -11.05 -4.17 -2.47
C ILE A 39 -11.83 -3.02 -1.83
N ILE A 40 -11.25 -2.33 -0.83
CA ILE A 40 -11.91 -1.19 -0.17
C ILE A 40 -12.18 -0.07 -1.19
N GLU A 41 -11.22 0.22 -2.06
CA GLU A 41 -11.36 1.20 -3.13
C GLU A 41 -12.47 0.82 -4.11
N GLN A 42 -12.53 -0.45 -4.54
CA GLN A 42 -13.57 -0.93 -5.44
C GLN A 42 -14.97 -0.83 -4.82
N VAL A 43 -15.12 -1.25 -3.55
CA VAL A 43 -16.41 -1.17 -2.84
C VAL A 43 -16.83 0.28 -2.63
N MET A 44 -15.90 1.17 -2.27
CA MET A 44 -16.19 2.60 -2.12
C MET A 44 -16.49 3.29 -3.46
N GLN A 45 -15.92 2.80 -4.57
CA GLN A 45 -16.22 3.25 -5.94
C GLN A 45 -17.57 2.73 -6.42
N ASP A 46 -17.98 1.52 -6.04
CA ASP A 46 -19.28 0.94 -6.42
C ASP A 46 -20.46 1.72 -5.80
N ASP A 47 -20.26 2.38 -4.65
CA ASP A 47 -21.23 3.31 -4.05
C ASP A 47 -21.32 4.67 -4.80
N THR A 48 -20.38 4.96 -5.72
CA THR A 48 -20.30 6.21 -6.49
C THR A 48 -20.07 5.91 -7.97
N ASP A 49 -21.13 5.49 -8.68
CA ASP A 49 -21.25 5.40 -10.15
C ASP A 49 -20.01 5.83 -10.98
N LYS A 50 -19.28 4.83 -11.52
CA LYS A 50 -18.66 4.71 -12.87
C LYS A 50 -17.23 4.10 -12.85
N PRO A 51 -16.93 3.11 -13.73
CA PRO A 51 -15.62 2.49 -13.78
C PRO A 51 -14.62 3.40 -14.49
N LYS A 52 -13.58 3.85 -13.78
CA LYS A 52 -12.36 4.37 -14.41
C LYS A 52 -11.45 3.18 -14.70
N THR A 53 -11.49 2.70 -15.94
CA THR A 53 -10.44 1.83 -16.47
C THR A 53 -9.19 2.71 -16.65
N GLU A 54 -8.24 2.62 -15.73
CA GLU A 54 -6.87 3.05 -15.98
C GLU A 54 -6.10 1.82 -16.47
N ARG A 55 -6.21 1.53 -17.78
CA ARG A 55 -5.14 0.81 -18.46
C ARG A 55 -3.93 1.73 -18.45
N LYS A 56 -2.96 1.48 -17.56
CA LYS A 56 -1.63 2.06 -17.71
C LYS A 56 -1.04 1.55 -19.02
N GLU A 57 -0.89 2.50 -19.94
CA GLU A 57 -0.03 2.44 -21.11
C GLU A 57 1.33 1.85 -20.72
N GLY A 58 1.62 0.67 -21.27
CA GLY A 58 2.98 0.14 -21.31
C GLY A 58 3.76 0.93 -22.34
N SER A 59 4.46 1.96 -21.87
CA SER A 59 5.66 2.46 -22.53
C SER A 59 6.73 1.38 -22.38
N ASP A 60 6.97 0.61 -23.44
CA ASP A 60 8.26 -0.03 -23.67
C ASP A 60 8.56 0.02 -25.17
N GLU A 61 9.29 1.07 -25.53
CA GLU A 61 9.98 1.20 -26.80
C GLU A 61 11.27 0.36 -26.70
N ALA A 62 11.32 -0.81 -27.36
CA ALA A 62 12.55 -1.56 -27.54
C ALA A 62 12.54 -2.44 -28.81
N ALA A 63 13.25 -1.93 -29.83
CA ALA A 63 14.03 -2.67 -30.83
C ALA A 63 13.31 -3.63 -31.81
N LYS A 64 12.98 -3.13 -33.02
CA LYS A 64 13.72 -3.42 -34.27
C LYS A 64 13.15 -2.69 -35.47
#